data_AF-A0A5J5Q1J5-F1
#
_entry.id   AF-A0A5J5Q1J5-F1
#
_cell.length_a   1.000
_cell.length_b   1.000
_cell.length_c   1.000
_cell.angle_alpha   90.00
_cell.angle_beta   90.00
_cell.angle_gamma   90.00
#
_symmetry.space_group_name_H-M   'P 1'
#
loop_
_entity.id
_entity.type
_entity.pdbx_description
1 polymer ?
#
loop_
_entity_poly.entity_id
_entity_poly.type
_entity_poly.pdbx_seq_one_letter_code
_entity_poly.pdbx_strand_id
1 'polypeptide(L)'
;MNNGAGRRINGAAEEDDDEDDVNGDLDAWERTYTDERSWESLQEDESGMLRPIDNQALYHSQYRRRLRSLSSTAARIQKGLIRYLYIVIDLSRAASEMDFRPSRIAVIAKHVETFIREFFYQNPLSQVGIVTIKDGVAHCLTDIGGSPESHINALMKKLECSGDSSLQNALDLVDGYLNQIPSYGHREVLILYSALSTCDPGDIMDTIQKCRKSKIRCSVIGLAAEMFICKHLCQETGGTYSVALDESHFKELILEHAPPPPAIAEFAVANLIKMGFPQRAAEGSISICSCHKEAKVGAGYTCPRCKARACELPTECCVCGLTLVSSPHLARSYHHLFPIAPFDEVTSSHLNNPNCKLQRNCFGCQQSLLDPGNKPGPAVVCPKCKRYFCLDCDIYIHESLHNCPGCDSLRHS
;
A
#
# COMPACT_ATOMS: atom_id res chain seq x y z
N MET A 1 -28.08 7.12 -65.84
CA MET A 1 -29.14 7.28 -64.82
C MET A 1 -28.48 7.73 -63.52
N ASN A 2 -28.88 8.93 -63.06
CA ASN A 2 -28.63 9.57 -61.76
C ASN A 2 -27.18 9.81 -61.29
N ASN A 3 -26.78 10.97 -60.75
CA ASN A 3 -27.34 12.34 -60.71
C ASN A 3 -26.28 13.26 -60.06
N GLY A 4 -26.24 14.54 -60.46
CA GLY A 4 -25.80 15.67 -59.61
C GLY A 4 -24.31 16.03 -59.66
N ALA A 5 -23.82 16.80 -60.63
CA ALA A 5 -23.92 18.27 -60.75
C ALA A 5 -23.00 19.04 -59.79
N GLY A 6 -21.82 19.42 -60.30
CA GLY A 6 -21.13 20.63 -59.88
C GLY A 6 -21.51 21.78 -60.81
N ARG A 7 -21.61 23.00 -60.28
CA ARG A 7 -20.99 24.25 -60.77
C ARG A 7 -21.67 25.49 -60.15
N ARG A 8 -20.80 26.44 -59.80
CA ARG A 8 -20.96 27.81 -59.27
C ARG A 8 -22.04 28.66 -59.96
N ILE A 9 -22.52 29.73 -59.30
CA ILE A 9 -22.48 31.14 -59.78
C ILE A 9 -22.84 32.13 -58.64
N ASN A 10 -22.21 33.30 -58.75
CA ASN A 10 -22.05 34.48 -57.89
C ASN A 10 -23.32 35.21 -57.41
N GLY A 11 -23.15 36.00 -56.36
CA GLY A 11 -23.91 37.22 -56.08
C GLY A 11 -23.19 38.06 -55.00
N ALA A 12 -22.75 39.26 -55.37
CA ALA A 12 -22.11 40.25 -54.50
C ALA A 12 -23.08 41.44 -54.27
N ALA A 13 -22.75 42.29 -53.29
CA ALA A 13 -23.39 43.56 -52.86
C ALA A 13 -24.58 43.39 -51.90
N GLU A 14 -24.74 44.11 -50.78
CA GLU A 14 -24.13 45.34 -50.22
C GLU A 14 -24.55 45.47 -48.72
N GLU A 15 -23.69 46.07 -47.89
CA GLU A 15 -23.91 47.11 -46.82
C GLU A 15 -25.25 47.14 -46.06
N ASP A 16 -25.40 47.43 -44.77
CA ASP A 16 -24.59 47.80 -43.60
C ASP A 16 -25.59 47.70 -42.42
N ASP A 17 -25.12 47.43 -41.20
CA ASP A 17 -25.48 48.18 -39.99
C ASP A 17 -25.14 47.39 -38.72
N ASP A 18 -24.35 48.08 -37.90
CA ASP A 18 -23.77 47.67 -36.64
C ASP A 18 -24.85 47.36 -35.57
N GLU A 19 -24.82 46.15 -35.02
CA GLU A 19 -25.22 45.92 -33.62
C GLU A 19 -23.99 45.52 -32.83
N ASP A 20 -23.64 46.38 -31.87
CA ASP A 20 -22.48 46.37 -31.00
C ASP A 20 -22.16 44.98 -30.39
N ASP A 21 -21.21 44.26 -30.99
CA ASP A 21 -20.58 43.08 -30.39
C ASP A 21 -19.45 43.54 -29.46
N VAL A 22 -19.81 44.02 -28.26
CA VAL A 22 -18.86 44.33 -27.17
C VAL A 22 -18.34 43.04 -26.53
N ASN A 23 -17.79 42.16 -27.36
CA ASN A 23 -17.04 40.98 -26.92
C ASN A 23 -15.93 40.61 -27.92
N GLY A 24 -15.46 41.60 -28.68
CA GLY A 24 -14.20 41.52 -29.40
C GLY A 24 -13.03 41.54 -28.42
N ASP A 25 -12.21 40.50 -28.52
CA ASP A 25 -10.85 40.37 -27.97
C ASP A 25 -10.72 39.75 -26.56
N LEU A 26 -11.31 38.57 -26.38
CA LEU A 26 -10.69 37.56 -25.51
C LEU A 26 -9.77 36.69 -26.36
N ASP A 27 -8.49 36.66 -25.98
CA ASP A 27 -7.47 35.82 -26.61
C ASP A 27 -7.87 34.34 -26.55
N ALA A 28 -7.37 33.52 -27.48
CA ALA A 28 -7.71 32.09 -27.52
C ALA A 28 -7.40 31.34 -26.20
N TRP A 29 -6.42 31.82 -25.42
CA TRP A 29 -6.10 31.27 -24.09
C TRP A 29 -7.12 31.71 -23.02
N GLU A 30 -7.74 32.88 -23.15
CA GLU A 30 -8.81 33.35 -22.24
C GLU A 30 -10.12 32.60 -22.48
N ARG A 31 -10.40 32.22 -23.74
CA ARG A 31 -11.56 31.37 -24.10
C ARG A 31 -11.44 29.94 -23.57
N THR A 32 -10.25 29.38 -23.61
CA THR A 32 -9.98 28.04 -23.06
C THR A 32 -10.11 28.03 -21.52
N TYR A 33 -9.70 29.13 -20.88
CA TYR A 33 -9.84 29.33 -19.44
C TYR A 33 -11.27 29.66 -18.99
N THR A 34 -12.20 29.98 -19.91
CA THR A 34 -13.61 30.22 -19.60
C THR A 34 -14.42 28.93 -19.55
N ASP A 35 -14.14 27.95 -20.42
CA ASP A 35 -14.78 26.62 -20.39
C ASP A 35 -14.18 25.67 -19.33
N GLU A 36 -12.96 25.92 -18.85
CA GLU A 36 -12.27 25.11 -17.83
C GLU A 36 -12.25 25.77 -16.43
N ARG A 37 -13.24 26.61 -16.11
CA ARG A 37 -13.36 27.23 -14.79
C ARG A 37 -13.78 26.21 -13.75
N SER A 38 -12.80 25.51 -13.19
CA SER A 38 -12.99 24.54 -12.10
C SER A 38 -13.80 25.11 -10.90
N TRP A 39 -13.76 26.43 -10.69
CA TRP A 39 -14.54 27.15 -9.67
C TRP A 39 -16.04 27.27 -9.97
N GLU A 40 -16.49 27.11 -11.22
CA GLU A 40 -17.93 27.10 -11.56
C GLU A 40 -18.63 25.80 -11.13
N SER A 41 -17.87 24.74 -10.86
CA SER A 41 -18.39 23.48 -10.33
C SER A 41 -18.62 23.48 -8.81
N LEU A 42 -18.21 24.55 -8.12
CA LEU A 42 -18.40 24.70 -6.69
C LEU A 42 -19.86 25.10 -6.41
N GLN A 43 -20.58 24.26 -5.68
CA GLN A 43 -21.98 24.53 -5.33
C GLN A 43 -22.07 25.51 -4.16
N GLU A 44 -22.86 26.58 -4.31
CA GLU A 44 -23.18 27.49 -3.20
C GLU A 44 -24.35 26.96 -2.36
N ASP A 45 -24.35 27.26 -1.07
CA ASP A 45 -25.48 27.04 -0.17
C ASP A 45 -26.54 28.14 -0.26
N GLU A 46 -27.68 27.98 0.41
CA GLU A 46 -28.80 28.94 0.39
C GLU A 46 -28.43 30.32 0.99
N SER A 47 -27.28 30.42 1.66
CA SER A 47 -26.70 31.66 2.20
C SER A 47 -25.64 32.30 1.29
N GLY A 48 -25.36 31.73 0.11
CA GLY A 48 -24.35 32.23 -0.82
C GLY A 48 -22.91 31.93 -0.41
N MET A 49 -22.69 30.94 0.47
CA MET A 49 -21.36 30.43 0.79
C MET A 49 -21.07 29.13 0.04
N LEU A 50 -19.82 28.92 -0.37
CA LEU A 50 -19.43 27.69 -1.06
C LEU A 50 -19.62 26.47 -0.14
N ARG A 51 -20.33 25.45 -0.61
CA ARG A 51 -20.43 24.17 0.08
C ARG A 51 -19.05 23.54 0.10
N PRO A 52 -18.51 23.19 1.29
CA PRO A 52 -17.34 22.34 1.36
C PRO A 52 -17.65 21.04 0.61
N ILE A 53 -16.75 20.62 -0.28
CA ILE A 53 -16.82 19.28 -0.85
C ILE A 53 -16.85 18.31 0.33
N ASP A 54 -17.83 17.42 0.37
CA ASP A 54 -17.96 16.40 1.42
C ASP A 54 -16.83 15.37 1.25
N ASN A 55 -15.65 15.75 1.75
CA ASN A 55 -14.45 14.93 1.74
C ASN A 55 -14.66 13.61 2.46
N GLN A 56 -15.58 13.57 3.44
CA GLN A 56 -15.89 12.37 4.18
C GLN A 56 -16.67 11.38 3.31
N ALA A 57 -17.71 11.82 2.61
CA ALA A 57 -18.42 10.97 1.65
C ALA A 57 -17.52 10.46 0.51
N LEU A 58 -16.66 11.33 -0.04
CA LEU A 58 -15.68 10.93 -1.06
C LEU A 58 -14.70 9.89 -0.53
N TYR A 59 -14.11 10.13 0.65
CA TYR A 59 -13.21 9.19 1.32
C TYR A 59 -13.87 7.83 1.54
N HIS A 60 -15.10 7.80 2.07
CA HIS A 60 -15.84 6.56 2.27
C HIS A 60 -16.13 5.82 0.96
N SER A 61 -16.46 6.54 -0.12
CA SER A 61 -16.71 5.94 -1.43
C SER A 61 -15.45 5.31 -2.04
N GLN A 62 -14.30 5.99 -1.91
CA GLN A 62 -13.00 5.51 -2.37
C GLN A 62 -12.55 4.30 -1.53
N TYR A 63 -12.68 4.39 -0.20
CA TYR A 63 -12.40 3.30 0.73
C TYR A 63 -13.17 2.03 0.36
N ARG A 64 -14.48 2.13 0.14
CA ARG A 64 -15.29 0.95 -0.22
C ARG A 64 -14.99 0.41 -1.61
N ARG A 65 -14.66 1.27 -2.58
CA ARG A 65 -14.17 0.81 -3.89
C ARG A 65 -12.90 -0.02 -3.73
N ARG A 66 -11.96 0.42 -2.88
CA ARG A 66 -10.75 -0.34 -2.52
C ARG A 66 -11.09 -1.67 -1.83
N LEU A 67 -11.97 -1.64 -0.82
CA LEU A 67 -12.37 -2.84 -0.08
C LEU A 67 -13.02 -3.90 -0.99
N ARG A 68 -13.88 -3.48 -1.94
CA ARG A 68 -14.50 -4.39 -2.91
C ARG A 68 -13.50 -4.94 -3.93
N SER A 69 -12.56 -4.11 -4.39
CA SER A 69 -11.46 -4.55 -5.26
C SER A 69 -10.63 -5.64 -4.55
N LEU A 70 -10.21 -5.37 -3.32
CA LEU A 70 -9.46 -6.32 -2.48
C LEU A 70 -10.28 -7.58 -2.19
N SER A 71 -11.59 -7.46 -1.91
CA SER A 71 -12.45 -8.61 -1.63
C SER A 71 -12.74 -9.48 -2.85
N SER A 72 -12.73 -8.94 -4.07
CA SER A 72 -12.88 -9.74 -5.29
C SER A 72 -11.72 -10.75 -5.47
N THR A 73 -10.57 -10.45 -4.86
CA THR A 73 -9.40 -11.34 -4.77
C THR A 73 -9.36 -12.16 -3.47
N ALA A 74 -10.32 -12.01 -2.56
CA ALA A 74 -10.39 -12.74 -1.29
C ALA A 74 -11.08 -14.11 -1.38
N ALA A 75 -11.17 -14.68 -2.59
CA ALA A 75 -11.40 -16.12 -2.74
C ALA A 75 -10.27 -16.89 -2.01
N ARG A 76 -10.50 -18.14 -1.63
CA ARG A 76 -9.57 -19.00 -0.87
C ARG A 76 -8.24 -19.20 -1.61
N ILE A 77 -7.34 -18.23 -1.51
CA ILE A 77 -6.06 -18.17 -2.21
C ILE A 77 -4.96 -18.37 -1.17
N GLN A 78 -3.96 -19.16 -1.56
CA GLN A 78 -2.75 -19.33 -0.75
C GLN A 78 -1.99 -18.00 -0.69
N LYS A 79 -1.70 -17.53 0.51
CA LYS A 79 -0.91 -16.32 0.75
C LYS A 79 0.47 -16.66 1.27
N GLY A 80 1.45 -15.87 0.86
CA GLY A 80 2.83 -15.97 1.36
C GLY A 80 2.99 -15.30 2.71
N LEU A 81 2.89 -16.06 3.80
CA LEU A 81 3.00 -15.48 5.16
C LEU A 81 4.43 -15.12 5.57
N ILE A 82 5.43 -15.85 5.08
CA ILE A 82 6.84 -15.58 5.38
C ILE A 82 7.43 -14.88 4.16
N ARG A 83 7.62 -13.57 4.30
CA ARG A 83 8.11 -12.71 3.23
C ARG A 83 9.51 -12.22 3.57
N TYR A 84 10.35 -12.20 2.55
CA TYR A 84 11.69 -11.64 2.60
C TYR A 84 11.69 -10.49 1.61
N LEU A 85 11.52 -9.27 2.15
CA LEU A 85 11.33 -8.06 1.38
C LEU A 85 12.61 -7.23 1.38
N TYR A 86 13.16 -6.94 0.21
CA TYR A 86 14.16 -5.90 0.05
C TYR A 86 13.49 -4.61 -0.43
N ILE A 87 13.69 -3.52 0.32
CA ILE A 87 13.29 -2.17 -0.08
C ILE A 87 14.51 -1.52 -0.74
N VAL A 88 14.40 -1.25 -2.04
CA VAL A 88 15.44 -0.56 -2.82
C VAL A 88 15.04 0.90 -2.93
N ILE A 89 15.87 1.80 -2.40
CA ILE A 89 15.61 3.24 -2.37
C ILE A 89 16.58 3.95 -3.30
N ASP A 90 16.03 4.70 -4.25
CA ASP A 90 16.80 5.56 -5.14
C ASP A 90 17.26 6.83 -4.40
N LEU A 91 18.58 6.98 -4.23
CA LEU A 91 19.27 8.16 -3.70
C LEU A 91 20.04 8.92 -4.79
N SER A 92 19.62 8.79 -6.05
CA SER A 92 20.18 9.58 -7.15
C SER A 92 19.85 11.07 -7.02
N ARG A 93 20.45 11.90 -7.88
CA ARG A 93 20.14 13.34 -7.97
C ARG A 93 18.64 13.63 -8.10
N ALA A 94 17.87 12.78 -8.77
CA ALA A 94 16.43 12.96 -8.95
C ALA A 94 15.63 12.88 -7.63
N ALA A 95 16.18 12.20 -6.60
CA ALA A 95 15.58 12.13 -5.28
C ALA A 95 15.76 13.42 -4.45
N SER A 96 16.66 14.31 -4.87
CA SER A 96 16.89 15.60 -4.22
C SER A 96 15.92 16.70 -4.68
N GLU A 97 15.14 16.45 -5.74
CA GLU A 97 14.16 17.41 -6.26
C GLU A 97 13.05 17.71 -5.24
N MET A 98 12.51 18.93 -5.32
CA MET A 98 11.52 19.47 -4.37
C MET A 98 10.09 19.38 -4.91
N ASP A 99 9.78 18.28 -5.59
CA ASP A 99 8.43 17.96 -6.07
C ASP A 99 7.49 17.68 -4.89
N PHE A 100 7.98 16.85 -3.95
CA PHE A 100 7.42 16.75 -2.61
C PHE A 100 8.14 17.68 -1.64
N ARG A 101 7.42 18.19 -0.64
CA ARG A 101 7.99 19.08 0.38
C ARG A 101 8.46 18.30 1.62
N PRO A 102 9.69 18.48 2.11
CA PRO A 102 10.72 19.41 1.63
C PRO A 102 11.54 18.88 0.43
N SER A 103 11.68 17.57 0.27
CA SER A 103 12.28 16.94 -0.91
C SER A 103 11.72 15.53 -1.10
N ARG A 104 11.86 14.94 -2.30
CA ARG A 104 11.38 13.56 -2.55
C ARG A 104 11.97 12.57 -1.55
N ILE A 105 13.28 12.60 -1.30
CA ILE A 105 13.91 11.68 -0.35
C ILE A 105 13.39 11.83 1.09
N ALA A 106 13.14 13.06 1.55
CA ALA A 106 12.63 13.28 2.90
C ALA A 106 11.23 12.67 3.07
N VAL A 107 10.39 12.83 2.05
CA VAL A 107 9.05 12.24 2.03
C VAL A 107 9.12 10.72 1.93
N ILE A 108 9.97 10.17 1.05
CA ILE A 108 10.18 8.73 0.94
C ILE A 108 10.61 8.15 2.29
N ALA A 109 11.62 8.74 2.94
CA ALA A 109 12.16 8.21 4.20
C ALA A 109 11.09 8.17 5.32
N LYS A 110 10.30 9.23 5.46
CA LYS A 110 9.20 9.32 6.44
C LYS A 110 8.12 8.25 6.19
N HIS A 111 7.77 8.02 4.93
CA HIS A 111 6.76 7.04 4.55
C HIS A 111 7.29 5.60 4.64
N VAL A 112 8.55 5.37 4.30
CA VAL A 112 9.23 4.08 4.49
C VAL A 112 9.33 3.75 5.97
N GLU A 113 9.64 4.72 6.84
CA GLU A 113 9.62 4.54 8.29
C GLU A 113 8.24 4.06 8.77
N THR A 114 7.18 4.75 8.33
CA THR A 114 5.80 4.38 8.66
C THR A 114 5.45 2.98 8.12
N PHE A 115 5.83 2.71 6.87
CA PHE A 115 5.64 1.42 6.20
C PHE A 115 6.34 0.29 6.93
N ILE A 116 7.60 0.44 7.35
CA ILE A 116 8.35 -0.60 8.06
C ILE A 116 7.63 -0.99 9.35
N ARG A 117 7.15 0.01 10.13
CA ARG A 117 6.40 -0.27 11.37
C ARG A 117 5.10 -1.01 11.08
N GLU A 118 4.34 -0.55 10.09
CA GLU A 118 3.06 -1.19 9.71
C GLU A 118 3.28 -2.60 9.11
N PHE A 119 4.33 -2.76 8.30
CA PHE A 119 4.70 -4.02 7.69
C PHE A 119 5.02 -5.09 8.73
N PHE A 120 5.83 -4.77 9.74
CA PHE A 120 6.13 -5.69 10.85
C PHE A 120 4.95 -5.91 11.81
N TYR A 121 4.04 -4.93 11.91
CA TYR A 121 2.82 -5.08 12.68
C TYR A 121 1.89 -6.14 12.06
N GLN A 122 1.65 -6.06 10.75
CA GLN A 122 0.82 -7.00 9.99
C GLN A 122 1.52 -8.34 9.73
N ASN A 123 2.83 -8.30 9.44
CA ASN A 123 3.64 -9.46 9.05
C ASN A 123 4.83 -9.65 9.99
N PRO A 124 4.60 -10.09 11.24
CA PRO A 124 5.69 -10.28 12.19
C PRO A 124 6.68 -11.36 11.76
N LEU A 125 6.29 -12.36 10.97
CA LEU A 125 7.21 -13.41 10.50
C LEU A 125 8.14 -12.99 9.36
N SER A 126 7.84 -11.85 8.73
CA SER A 126 8.58 -11.37 7.59
C SER A 126 9.88 -10.71 8.03
N GLN A 127 10.83 -10.63 7.10
CA GLN A 127 12.09 -9.94 7.28
C GLN A 127 12.25 -8.88 6.21
N VAL A 128 12.87 -7.77 6.58
CA VAL A 128 13.12 -6.63 5.70
C VAL A 128 14.62 -6.39 5.58
N GLY A 129 15.07 -6.07 4.38
CA GLY A 129 16.40 -5.52 4.11
C GLY A 129 16.27 -4.20 3.36
N ILE A 130 17.24 -3.31 3.50
CA ILE A 130 17.26 -2.02 2.79
C ILE A 130 18.51 -1.95 1.92
N VAL A 131 18.31 -1.61 0.65
CA VAL A 131 19.36 -1.32 -0.33
C VAL A 131 19.15 0.09 -0.86
N THR A 132 20.24 0.82 -1.04
CA THR A 132 20.20 2.13 -1.69
C THR A 132 20.97 2.14 -2.99
N ILE A 133 20.50 2.96 -3.92
CA ILE A 133 21.17 3.22 -5.19
C ILE A 133 21.72 4.63 -5.14
N LYS A 134 23.03 4.79 -5.31
CA LYS A 134 23.71 6.10 -5.28
C LYS A 134 24.94 6.06 -6.18
N ASP A 135 25.19 7.13 -6.93
CA ASP A 135 26.38 7.25 -7.79
C ASP A 135 26.60 6.07 -8.76
N GLY A 136 25.52 5.51 -9.31
CA GLY A 136 25.56 4.36 -10.23
C GLY A 136 25.85 3.01 -9.55
N VAL A 137 25.91 2.96 -8.21
CA VAL A 137 26.24 1.76 -7.44
C VAL A 137 25.11 1.43 -6.45
N ALA A 138 24.89 0.14 -6.22
CA ALA A 138 23.98 -0.34 -5.20
C ALA A 138 24.75 -0.67 -3.91
N HIS A 139 24.24 -0.18 -2.77
CA HIS A 139 24.80 -0.42 -1.46
C HIS A 139 23.77 -1.06 -0.54
N CYS A 140 24.13 -2.17 0.11
CA CYS A 140 23.31 -2.71 1.19
C CYS A 140 23.41 -1.80 2.42
N LEU A 141 22.30 -1.19 2.83
CA LEU A 141 22.23 -0.36 4.03
C LEU A 141 22.05 -1.22 5.28
N THR A 142 21.15 -2.20 5.19
CA THR A 142 20.86 -3.13 6.28
C THR A 142 20.63 -4.51 5.71
N ASP A 143 21.29 -5.50 6.33
CA ASP A 143 21.04 -6.91 6.06
C ASP A 143 19.61 -7.29 6.44
N ILE A 144 19.17 -8.45 5.95
CA ILE A 144 17.82 -8.93 6.21
C ILE A 144 17.61 -9.19 7.70
N GLY A 145 16.59 -8.53 8.27
CA GLY A 145 16.38 -8.49 9.71
C GLY A 145 14.90 -8.37 10.09
N GLY A 146 14.63 -8.63 11.37
CA GLY A 146 13.30 -8.52 11.96
C GLY A 146 13.12 -7.31 12.90
N SER A 147 14.11 -6.41 12.99
CA SER A 147 14.11 -5.29 13.95
C SER A 147 13.78 -3.97 13.25
N PRO A 148 12.56 -3.42 13.41
CA PRO A 148 12.13 -2.19 12.73
C PRO A 148 13.07 -1.01 13.00
N GLU A 149 13.44 -0.80 14.27
CA GLU A 149 14.24 0.34 14.71
C GLU A 149 15.66 0.32 14.13
N SER A 150 16.24 -0.86 13.90
CA SER A 150 17.55 -0.96 13.23
C SER A 150 17.49 -0.43 11.80
N HIS A 151 16.45 -0.80 11.06
CA HIS A 151 16.25 -0.37 9.68
C HIS A 151 15.92 1.13 9.58
N ILE A 152 15.04 1.62 10.45
CA ILE A 152 14.64 3.04 10.50
C ILE A 152 15.85 3.92 10.83
N ASN A 153 16.61 3.57 11.87
CA ASN A 153 17.78 4.34 12.26
C ASN A 153 18.88 4.34 11.19
N ALA A 154 19.07 3.23 10.46
CA ALA A 154 20.02 3.17 9.36
C ALA A 154 19.60 4.04 8.18
N LEU A 155 18.30 4.04 7.85
CA LEU A 155 17.75 4.85 6.76
C LEU A 155 17.86 6.35 7.07
N MET A 156 17.43 6.78 8.26
CA MET A 156 17.42 8.19 8.64
C MET A 156 18.83 8.79 8.74
N LYS A 157 19.87 7.98 8.94
CA LYS A 157 21.26 8.43 8.94
C LYS A 157 21.84 8.67 7.55
N LYS A 158 21.27 8.12 6.48
CA LYS A 158 21.85 8.16 5.13
C LYS A 158 20.86 8.67 4.08
N LEU A 159 20.56 9.97 4.15
CA LEU A 159 19.63 10.67 3.24
C LEU A 159 20.33 11.51 2.15
N GLU A 160 21.65 11.45 2.07
CA GLU A 160 22.43 12.20 1.08
C GLU A 160 22.24 11.63 -0.32
N CYS A 161 21.68 12.44 -1.21
CA CYS A 161 21.43 12.08 -2.60
C CYS A 161 22.53 12.59 -3.53
N SER A 162 23.05 11.74 -4.42
CA SER A 162 23.98 12.15 -5.48
C SER A 162 24.06 11.14 -6.62
N GLY A 163 24.58 11.62 -7.75
CA GLY A 163 24.87 10.81 -8.92
C GLY A 163 23.64 10.23 -9.61
N ASP A 164 23.86 9.19 -10.41
CA ASP A 164 22.81 8.52 -11.19
C ASP A 164 22.36 7.22 -10.52
N SER A 165 21.21 6.71 -10.94
CA SER A 165 20.65 5.44 -10.46
C SER A 165 21.11 4.26 -11.34
N SER A 166 21.33 3.08 -10.74
CA SER A 166 21.55 1.82 -11.44
C SER A 166 20.63 0.73 -10.89
N LEU A 167 19.66 0.30 -11.70
CA LEU A 167 18.72 -0.75 -11.35
C LEU A 167 19.37 -2.14 -11.43
N GLN A 168 20.23 -2.36 -12.42
CA GLN A 168 20.91 -3.64 -12.62
C GLN A 168 21.74 -4.01 -11.38
N ASN A 169 22.59 -3.09 -10.91
CA ASN A 169 23.43 -3.32 -9.74
C ASN A 169 22.60 -3.62 -8.49
N ALA A 170 21.45 -2.96 -8.33
CA ALA A 170 20.55 -3.21 -7.21
C ALA A 170 19.91 -4.60 -7.30
N LEU A 171 19.41 -4.99 -8.47
CA LEU A 171 18.80 -6.29 -8.70
C LEU A 171 19.80 -7.43 -8.54
N ASP A 172 21.02 -7.28 -9.05
CA ASP A 172 22.07 -8.30 -8.91
C ASP A 172 22.51 -8.50 -7.45
N LEU A 173 22.64 -7.40 -6.70
CA LEU A 173 22.97 -7.44 -5.28
C LEU A 173 21.84 -8.13 -4.48
N VAL A 174 20.60 -7.74 -4.74
CA VAL A 174 19.42 -8.32 -4.07
C VAL A 174 19.21 -9.78 -4.45
N ASP A 175 19.39 -10.17 -5.72
CA ASP A 175 19.34 -11.56 -6.16
C ASP A 175 20.39 -12.43 -5.43
N GLY A 176 21.61 -11.90 -5.25
CA GLY A 176 22.66 -12.57 -4.48
C GLY A 176 22.27 -12.88 -3.04
N TYR A 177 21.59 -11.95 -2.35
CA TYR A 177 21.09 -12.15 -0.99
C TYR A 177 19.86 -13.06 -0.94
N LEU A 178 18.87 -12.82 -1.80
CA LEU A 178 17.62 -13.58 -1.83
C LEU A 178 17.85 -15.05 -2.25
N ASN A 179 18.90 -15.35 -3.01
CA ASN A 179 19.25 -16.73 -3.35
C ASN A 179 19.74 -17.57 -2.16
N GLN A 180 20.25 -16.94 -1.10
CA GLN A 180 20.62 -17.62 0.14
C GLN A 180 19.40 -18.01 0.97
N ILE A 181 18.24 -17.41 0.69
CA ILE A 181 17.03 -17.60 1.45
C ILE A 181 16.34 -18.92 1.06
N PRO A 182 15.80 -19.67 2.05
CA PRO A 182 15.08 -20.91 1.78
C PRO A 182 13.93 -20.76 0.78
N SER A 183 13.69 -21.80 -0.01
CA SER A 183 12.70 -21.81 -1.09
C SER A 183 11.24 -21.70 -0.62
N TYR A 184 10.96 -21.86 0.67
CA TYR A 184 9.63 -21.65 1.25
C TYR A 184 9.29 -20.17 1.47
N GLY A 185 10.30 -19.30 1.47
CA GLY A 185 10.14 -17.87 1.65
C GLY A 185 9.70 -17.20 0.37
N HIS A 186 8.75 -16.27 0.46
CA HIS A 186 8.43 -15.38 -0.65
C HIS A 186 9.51 -14.33 -0.76
N ARG A 187 10.16 -14.29 -1.93
CA ARG A 187 11.24 -13.36 -2.26
C ARG A 187 10.64 -12.15 -2.96
N GLU A 188 10.70 -11.00 -2.31
CA GLU A 188 10.05 -9.78 -2.78
C GLU A 188 11.04 -8.62 -2.81
N VAL A 189 10.90 -7.76 -3.82
CA VAL A 189 11.66 -6.52 -3.96
C VAL A 189 10.69 -5.39 -4.22
N LEU A 190 10.75 -4.36 -3.39
CA LEU A 190 10.00 -3.12 -3.56
C LEU A 190 10.97 -2.00 -3.89
N ILE A 191 10.91 -1.48 -5.11
CA ILE A 191 11.79 -0.40 -5.58
C ILE A 191 11.05 0.92 -5.52
N LEU A 192 11.57 1.87 -4.76
CA LEU A 192 11.11 3.25 -4.70
C LEU A 192 12.00 4.08 -5.61
N TYR A 193 11.48 4.37 -6.81
CA TYR A 193 12.28 4.90 -7.92
C TYR A 193 11.94 6.36 -8.19
N SER A 194 12.95 7.23 -8.12
CA SER A 194 12.79 8.68 -8.32
C SER A 194 13.26 9.11 -9.71
N ALA A 195 14.33 8.50 -10.23
CA ALA A 195 14.90 8.85 -11.52
C ALA A 195 13.99 8.44 -12.70
N LEU A 196 14.20 9.09 -13.84
CA LEU A 196 13.54 8.75 -15.12
C LEU A 196 14.44 7.97 -16.08
N SER A 197 15.71 7.82 -15.71
CA SER A 197 16.71 7.06 -16.44
C SER A 197 17.40 6.10 -15.50
N THR A 198 18.08 5.10 -16.04
CA THR A 198 18.93 4.19 -15.29
C THR A 198 20.25 4.04 -16.04
N CYS A 199 21.35 4.03 -15.30
CA CYS A 199 22.72 3.96 -15.81
C CYS A 199 23.31 2.61 -15.39
N ASP A 200 23.03 1.60 -16.20
CA ASP A 200 23.41 0.22 -15.94
C ASP A 200 24.63 -0.20 -16.79
N PRO A 201 25.54 -1.04 -16.25
CA PRO A 201 26.75 -1.44 -16.95
C PRO A 201 26.54 -2.43 -18.11
N GLY A 202 25.45 -3.22 -18.07
CA GLY A 202 25.14 -4.26 -19.06
C GLY A 202 23.67 -4.27 -19.46
N ASP A 203 23.22 -5.39 -20.03
CA ASP A 203 21.81 -5.55 -20.43
C ASP A 203 20.94 -5.88 -19.22
N ILE A 204 20.03 -4.97 -18.88
CA ILE A 204 19.06 -5.17 -17.80
C ILE A 204 18.06 -6.29 -18.13
N MET A 205 17.79 -6.57 -19.40
CA MET A 205 16.83 -7.60 -19.81
C MET A 205 17.26 -9.00 -19.36
N ASP A 206 18.57 -9.29 -19.43
CA ASP A 206 19.14 -10.53 -18.91
C ASP A 206 19.00 -10.62 -17.38
N THR A 207 19.13 -9.49 -16.70
CA THR A 207 18.96 -9.39 -15.24
C THR A 207 17.50 -9.62 -14.84
N ILE A 208 16.54 -9.10 -15.62
CA ILE A 208 15.10 -9.36 -15.43
C ILE A 208 14.81 -10.87 -15.59
N GLN A 209 15.38 -11.51 -16.62
CA GLN A 209 15.23 -12.95 -16.80
C GLN A 209 15.86 -13.76 -15.66
N LYS A 210 16.99 -13.29 -15.12
CA LYS A 210 17.63 -13.89 -13.95
C LYS A 210 16.74 -13.80 -12.72
N CYS A 211 16.16 -12.64 -12.42
CA CYS A 211 15.20 -12.45 -11.33
C CYS A 211 13.98 -13.38 -11.47
N ARG A 212 13.45 -13.53 -12.69
CA ARG A 212 12.35 -14.46 -12.99
C ARG A 212 12.74 -15.92 -12.71
N LYS A 213 13.95 -16.34 -13.13
CA LYS A 213 14.48 -17.70 -12.83
C LYS A 213 14.65 -17.93 -11.32
N SER A 214 15.08 -16.90 -10.58
CA SER A 214 15.23 -16.92 -9.12
C SER A 214 13.91 -16.82 -8.35
N LYS A 215 12.76 -16.72 -9.05
CA LYS A 215 11.40 -16.57 -8.49
C LYS A 215 11.25 -15.35 -7.58
N ILE A 216 11.92 -14.25 -7.93
CA ILE A 216 11.85 -12.99 -7.20
C ILE A 216 10.71 -12.15 -7.79
N ARG A 217 9.80 -11.69 -6.93
CA ARG A 217 8.72 -10.76 -7.31
C ARG A 217 9.19 -9.32 -7.13
N CYS A 218 9.27 -8.55 -8.21
CA CYS A 218 9.69 -7.15 -8.16
C CYS A 218 8.50 -6.21 -8.39
N SER A 219 8.22 -5.35 -7.41
CA SER A 219 7.26 -4.25 -7.53
C SER A 219 8.00 -2.92 -7.49
N VAL A 220 7.54 -1.96 -8.28
CA VAL A 220 8.18 -0.64 -8.39
C VAL A 220 7.15 0.47 -8.20
N ILE A 221 7.46 1.44 -7.36
CA ILE A 221 6.71 2.68 -7.20
C ILE A 221 7.56 3.81 -7.79
N GLY A 222 7.12 4.35 -8.92
CA GLY A 222 7.74 5.52 -9.56
C GLY A 222 7.16 6.82 -8.98
N LEU A 223 7.99 7.84 -8.79
CA LEU A 223 7.55 9.13 -8.23
C LEU A 223 7.18 10.17 -9.29
N ALA A 224 7.75 10.08 -10.50
CA ALA A 224 7.56 11.09 -11.54
C ALA A 224 6.76 10.57 -12.73
N ALA A 225 7.32 9.63 -13.50
CA ALA A 225 6.68 9.10 -14.69
C ALA A 225 6.83 7.59 -14.82
N GLU A 226 6.03 7.01 -15.71
CA GLU A 226 6.12 5.61 -16.07
C GLU A 226 7.38 5.31 -16.90
N MET A 227 8.18 4.36 -16.44
CA MET A 227 9.34 3.84 -17.18
C MET A 227 9.04 2.47 -17.78
N PHE A 228 9.31 2.33 -19.08
CA PHE A 228 9.09 1.08 -19.82
C PHE A 228 9.83 -0.11 -19.18
N ILE A 229 11.09 0.07 -18.80
CA ILE A 229 11.92 -0.98 -18.21
C ILE A 229 11.34 -1.45 -16.87
N CYS A 230 10.93 -0.53 -16.00
CA CYS A 230 10.30 -0.85 -14.72
C CYS A 230 8.96 -1.57 -14.90
N LYS A 231 8.14 -1.13 -15.87
CA LYS A 231 6.88 -1.80 -16.23
C LYS A 231 7.13 -3.23 -16.69
N HIS A 232 8.10 -3.43 -17.58
CA HIS A 232 8.47 -4.75 -18.08
C HIS A 232 8.99 -5.67 -16.97
N LEU A 233 9.86 -5.16 -16.08
CA LEU A 233 10.34 -5.88 -14.90
C LEU A 233 9.18 -6.38 -14.02
N CYS A 234 8.21 -5.51 -13.70
CA CYS A 234 7.06 -5.89 -12.89
C CYS A 234 6.18 -6.94 -13.58
N GLN A 235 5.94 -6.81 -14.89
CA GLN A 235 5.15 -7.77 -15.66
C GLN A 235 5.80 -9.16 -15.72
N GLU A 236 7.11 -9.22 -15.97
CA GLU A 236 7.86 -10.47 -16.08
C GLU A 236 8.01 -11.20 -14.73
N THR A 237 8.10 -10.45 -13.63
CA THR A 237 8.26 -11.00 -12.27
C THR A 237 6.95 -11.20 -11.52
N GLY A 238 5.81 -10.82 -12.11
CA GLY A 238 4.48 -10.91 -11.48
C GLY A 238 4.27 -9.92 -10.33
N GLY A 239 5.02 -8.81 -10.33
CA GLY A 239 4.82 -7.69 -9.43
C GLY A 239 3.89 -6.62 -9.99
N THR A 240 3.93 -5.44 -9.38
CA THR A 240 3.05 -4.31 -9.70
C THR A 240 3.88 -3.05 -9.94
N TYR A 241 3.50 -2.27 -10.95
CA TYR A 241 4.09 -0.96 -11.20
C TYR A 241 3.05 0.13 -10.99
N SER A 242 3.37 1.08 -10.11
CA SER A 242 2.48 2.19 -9.77
C SER A 242 3.25 3.51 -9.83
N VAL A 243 2.58 4.58 -10.23
CA VAL A 243 3.15 5.94 -10.24
C VAL A 243 2.44 6.78 -9.20
N ALA A 244 3.21 7.39 -8.30
CA ALA A 244 2.69 8.32 -7.31
C ALA A 244 2.33 9.65 -7.96
N LEU A 245 1.24 10.26 -7.48
CA LEU A 245 0.77 11.57 -7.95
C LEU A 245 1.06 12.61 -6.86
N ASP A 246 0.58 12.33 -5.66
CA ASP A 246 0.73 13.18 -4.47
C ASP A 246 1.38 12.41 -3.31
N GLU A 247 1.78 13.11 -2.24
CA GLU A 247 2.31 12.51 -1.01
C GLU A 247 1.31 11.52 -0.38
N SER A 248 0.02 11.86 -0.38
CA SER A 248 -1.05 10.99 0.11
C SER A 248 -1.18 9.72 -0.74
N HIS A 249 -1.15 9.86 -2.07
CA HIS A 249 -1.21 8.72 -2.97
C HIS A 249 0.03 7.83 -2.82
N PHE A 250 1.22 8.40 -2.67
CA PHE A 250 2.43 7.64 -2.38
C PHE A 250 2.32 6.83 -1.08
N LYS A 251 1.78 7.43 -0.01
CA LYS A 251 1.49 6.74 1.25
C LYS A 251 0.55 5.55 1.05
N GLU A 252 -0.47 5.70 0.24
CA GLU A 252 -1.42 4.62 -0.03
C GLU A 252 -0.76 3.48 -0.82
N LEU A 253 0.01 3.83 -1.86
CA LEU A 253 0.73 2.85 -2.69
C LEU A 253 1.74 2.04 -1.88
N ILE A 254 2.51 2.68 -1.01
CA ILE A 254 3.49 1.95 -0.18
C ILE A 254 2.78 1.03 0.82
N LEU A 255 1.67 1.48 1.43
CA LEU A 255 0.90 0.69 2.38
C LEU A 255 0.14 -0.47 1.72
N GLU A 256 -0.20 -0.39 0.43
CA GLU A 256 -0.80 -1.50 -0.32
C GLU A 256 0.13 -2.73 -0.39
N HIS A 257 1.44 -2.52 -0.26
CA HIS A 257 2.43 -3.60 -0.19
C HIS A 257 2.59 -4.22 1.21
N ALA A 258 1.94 -3.67 2.23
CA ALA A 258 1.97 -4.21 3.59
C ALA A 258 1.26 -5.57 3.68
N PRO A 259 0.03 -5.79 3.20
CA PRO A 259 -0.58 -7.12 3.21
C PRO A 259 0.18 -8.11 2.30
N PRO A 260 0.21 -9.41 2.65
CA PRO A 260 0.88 -10.42 1.85
C PRO A 260 0.17 -10.62 0.51
N PRO A 261 0.89 -10.54 -0.62
CA PRO A 261 0.28 -10.74 -1.93
C PRO A 261 -0.18 -12.20 -2.11
N PRO A 262 -1.15 -12.45 -3.01
CA PRO A 262 -1.52 -13.80 -3.37
C PRO A 262 -0.31 -14.53 -3.97
N ALA A 263 -0.06 -15.76 -3.54
CA ALA A 263 1.01 -16.57 -4.09
C ALA A 263 0.65 -16.94 -5.54
N ILE A 264 1.60 -16.74 -6.46
CA ILE A 264 1.48 -17.24 -7.83
C ILE A 264 1.52 -18.77 -7.73
N ALA A 265 0.53 -19.45 -8.32
CA ALA A 265 0.33 -20.89 -8.17
C ALA A 265 1.60 -21.72 -8.50
N GLU A 266 2.42 -21.27 -9.44
CA GLU A 266 3.68 -21.92 -9.85
C GLU A 266 4.78 -21.89 -8.77
N PHE A 267 4.70 -20.96 -7.82
CA PHE A 267 5.72 -20.75 -6.79
C PHE A 267 5.24 -21.11 -5.38
N ALA A 268 3.99 -21.55 -5.25
CA ALA A 268 3.31 -21.78 -3.97
C ALA A 268 3.56 -23.19 -3.41
N VAL A 269 4.83 -23.55 -3.15
CA VAL A 269 5.16 -24.85 -2.53
C VAL A 269 4.87 -24.80 -1.02
N ALA A 270 3.89 -25.57 -0.56
CA ALA A 270 3.59 -25.70 0.86
C ALA A 270 4.70 -26.50 1.57
N ASN A 271 5.47 -25.82 2.42
CA ASN A 271 6.53 -26.42 3.22
C ASN A 271 6.23 -26.32 4.71
N LEU A 272 6.48 -27.40 5.45
CA LEU A 272 6.32 -27.42 6.89
C LEU A 272 7.62 -26.98 7.57
N ILE A 273 7.57 -25.85 8.29
CA ILE A 273 8.72 -25.26 8.96
C ILE A 273 8.64 -25.56 10.46
N LYS A 274 9.76 -25.95 11.06
CA LYS A 274 9.86 -26.12 12.51
C LYS A 274 10.05 -24.74 13.15
N MET A 275 9.08 -24.31 13.97
CA MET A 275 9.17 -23.08 14.77
C MET A 275 9.37 -23.40 16.25
N GLY A 276 10.07 -22.53 16.97
CA GLY A 276 10.24 -22.60 18.41
C GLY A 276 9.43 -21.54 19.12
N PHE A 277 8.66 -21.94 20.14
CA PHE A 277 7.98 -21.02 21.06
C PHE A 277 8.84 -20.87 22.32
N PRO A 278 9.63 -19.79 22.45
CA PRO A 278 10.47 -19.59 23.60
C PRO A 278 9.65 -19.15 24.81
N GLN A 279 10.11 -19.54 26.00
CA GLN A 279 9.55 -19.01 27.26
C GLN A 279 10.23 -17.70 27.62
N ARG A 280 9.42 -16.72 28.03
CA ARG A 280 9.91 -15.44 28.57
C ARG A 280 10.46 -15.67 29.97
N ALA A 281 11.71 -15.29 30.20
CA ALA A 281 12.33 -15.33 31.52
C ALA A 281 11.72 -14.27 32.45
N ALA A 282 11.81 -14.50 33.76
CA ALA A 282 11.31 -13.56 34.77
C ALA A 282 12.01 -12.19 34.66
N GLU A 283 11.23 -11.13 34.89
CA GLU A 283 11.71 -9.76 34.96
C GLU A 283 12.71 -9.61 36.12
N GLY A 284 13.90 -9.08 35.84
CA GLY A 284 15.01 -8.97 36.80
C GLY A 284 16.16 -9.97 36.60
N SER A 285 16.02 -10.94 35.70
CA SER A 285 17.14 -11.84 35.36
C SER A 285 18.14 -11.17 34.41
N ILE A 286 19.39 -10.99 34.88
CA ILE A 286 20.48 -10.51 34.02
C ILE A 286 20.86 -11.65 33.08
N SER A 287 20.75 -11.40 31.78
CA SER A 287 21.07 -12.35 30.73
C SER A 287 22.16 -11.78 29.83
N ILE A 288 23.20 -12.56 29.55
CA ILE A 288 24.00 -12.31 28.35
C ILE A 288 23.22 -12.87 27.17
N CYS A 289 22.84 -11.97 26.27
CA CYS A 289 22.10 -12.33 25.07
C CYS A 289 23.07 -12.85 24.01
N SER A 290 22.75 -13.96 23.34
CA SER A 290 23.61 -14.52 22.29
C SER A 290 23.70 -13.62 21.05
N CYS A 291 22.75 -12.70 20.87
CA CYS A 291 22.69 -11.78 19.72
C CYS A 291 23.71 -10.64 19.83
N HIS A 292 23.74 -9.93 20.96
CA HIS A 292 24.58 -8.74 21.15
C HIS A 292 25.84 -9.03 21.97
N LYS A 293 25.93 -10.21 22.61
CA LYS A 293 26.98 -10.56 23.60
C LYS A 293 27.08 -9.57 24.76
N GLU A 294 26.06 -8.73 24.94
CA GLU A 294 25.93 -7.76 26.01
C GLU A 294 24.96 -8.29 27.07
N ALA A 295 25.22 -7.91 28.32
CA ALA A 295 24.32 -8.16 29.43
C ALA A 295 23.14 -7.17 29.34
N LYS A 296 22.00 -7.64 28.84
CA LYS A 296 20.76 -6.86 28.89
C LYS A 296 20.01 -7.17 30.19
N VAL A 297 19.62 -6.13 30.90
CA VAL A 297 18.73 -6.20 32.06
C VAL A 297 17.30 -6.21 31.52
N GLY A 298 16.62 -7.36 31.58
CA GLY A 298 15.27 -7.49 31.05
C GLY A 298 14.87 -8.94 30.76
N ALA A 299 13.60 -9.14 30.43
CA ALA A 299 13.05 -10.45 30.13
C ALA A 299 13.60 -10.98 28.79
N GLY A 300 14.57 -11.90 28.85
CA GLY A 300 15.08 -12.62 27.69
C GLY A 300 14.20 -13.81 27.31
N TYR A 301 14.25 -14.21 26.05
CA TYR A 301 13.53 -15.38 25.54
C TYR A 301 14.46 -16.58 25.46
N THR A 302 14.07 -17.71 26.04
CA THR A 302 14.90 -18.93 26.04
C THR A 302 14.50 -19.86 24.89
N CYS A 303 15.44 -20.14 23.99
CA CYS A 303 15.22 -21.06 22.88
C CYS A 303 14.87 -22.48 23.39
N PRO A 304 13.80 -23.12 22.89
CA PRO A 304 13.41 -24.43 23.38
C PRO A 304 14.41 -25.55 23.05
N ARG A 305 15.16 -25.42 21.93
CA ARG A 305 16.09 -26.44 21.41
C ARG A 305 17.48 -26.36 22.06
N CYS A 306 18.15 -25.22 21.96
CA CYS A 306 19.54 -25.07 22.44
C CYS A 306 19.67 -24.28 23.74
N LYS A 307 18.56 -23.79 24.31
CA LYS A 307 18.53 -22.95 25.53
C LYS A 307 19.30 -21.62 25.43
N ALA A 308 19.75 -21.23 24.24
CA ALA A 308 20.31 -19.90 23.99
C ALA A 308 19.26 -18.81 24.27
N ARG A 309 19.72 -17.67 24.76
CA ARG A 309 18.85 -16.53 25.10
C ARG A 309 18.84 -15.52 23.95
N ALA A 310 17.63 -15.22 23.47
CA ALA A 310 17.36 -14.17 22.50
C ALA A 310 16.80 -12.92 23.19
N CYS A 311 17.19 -11.76 22.69
CA CYS A 311 16.77 -10.46 23.23
C CYS A 311 15.34 -10.11 22.80
N GLU A 312 15.04 -10.33 21.52
CA GLU A 312 13.82 -9.88 20.85
C GLU A 312 13.24 -11.03 20.03
N LEU A 313 11.92 -10.97 19.81
CA LEU A 313 11.19 -11.86 18.94
C LEU A 313 10.44 -11.03 17.90
N PRO A 314 10.20 -11.56 16.70
CA PRO A 314 10.66 -12.85 16.20
C PRO A 314 12.09 -12.79 15.67
N THR A 315 12.89 -13.82 15.95
CA THR A 315 14.30 -13.88 15.53
C THR A 315 14.71 -15.32 15.23
N GLU A 316 15.73 -15.49 14.38
CA GLU A 316 16.36 -16.80 14.20
C GLU A 316 17.41 -17.03 15.30
N CYS A 317 17.42 -18.23 15.88
CA CYS A 317 18.37 -18.57 16.92
C CYS A 317 19.80 -18.73 16.35
N CYS A 318 20.72 -17.85 16.74
CA CYS A 318 22.12 -17.86 16.27
C CYS A 318 22.91 -19.15 16.53
N VAL A 319 22.41 -20.05 17.40
CA VAL A 319 23.10 -21.30 17.75
C VAL A 319 22.51 -22.50 17.01
N CYS A 320 21.20 -22.57 16.80
CA CYS A 320 20.55 -23.75 16.23
C CYS A 320 19.71 -23.51 14.97
N GLY A 321 19.66 -22.26 14.48
CA GLY A 321 18.91 -21.89 13.27
C GLY A 321 17.38 -22.05 13.38
N LEU A 322 16.86 -22.22 14.60
CA LEU A 322 15.42 -22.36 14.82
C LEU A 322 14.78 -20.97 14.84
N THR A 323 13.75 -20.76 14.01
CA THR A 323 12.94 -19.54 14.05
C THR A 323 12.15 -19.47 15.35
N LEU A 324 12.41 -18.45 16.17
CA LEU A 324 11.75 -18.21 17.44
C LEU A 324 10.61 -17.21 17.26
N VAL A 325 9.40 -17.64 17.62
CA VAL A 325 8.17 -16.87 17.40
C VAL A 325 7.30 -16.94 18.66
N SER A 326 6.54 -15.88 18.94
CA SER A 326 5.53 -15.89 20.00
C SER A 326 4.14 -16.19 19.42
N SER A 327 3.25 -16.81 20.20
CA SER A 327 1.87 -17.08 19.75
C SER A 327 1.12 -15.81 19.31
N PRO A 328 1.28 -14.64 19.97
CA PRO A 328 0.69 -13.39 19.49
C PRO A 328 1.17 -12.96 18.10
N HIS A 329 2.41 -13.28 17.71
CA HIS A 329 2.92 -12.94 16.38
C HIS A 329 2.21 -13.74 15.30
N LEU A 330 2.01 -15.04 15.53
CA LEU A 330 1.21 -15.85 14.62
C LEU A 330 -0.24 -15.35 14.56
N ALA A 331 -0.84 -15.08 15.73
CA ALA A 331 -2.20 -14.57 15.87
C ALA A 331 -2.43 -13.32 15.02
N ARG A 332 -1.46 -12.39 14.99
CA ARG A 332 -1.56 -11.20 14.16
C ARG A 332 -1.68 -11.53 12.68
N SER A 333 -0.99 -12.51 12.12
CA SER A 333 -1.12 -12.82 10.69
C SER A 333 -2.41 -13.58 10.30
N TYR A 334 -3.25 -14.00 11.25
CA TYR A 334 -4.47 -14.77 10.94
C TYR A 334 -5.51 -13.96 10.16
N HIS A 335 -5.56 -12.63 10.32
CA HIS A 335 -6.54 -11.80 9.60
C HIS A 335 -6.36 -11.86 8.09
N HIS A 336 -5.14 -12.08 7.61
CA HIS A 336 -4.88 -12.28 6.18
C HIS A 336 -5.43 -13.62 5.68
N LEU A 337 -5.49 -14.66 6.52
CA LEU A 337 -5.98 -15.99 6.16
C LEU A 337 -7.51 -16.06 6.11
N PHE A 338 -8.18 -15.35 7.03
CA PHE A 338 -9.63 -15.33 7.14
C PHE A 338 -10.15 -13.89 7.16
N PRO A 339 -10.09 -13.17 6.02
CA PRO A 339 -10.60 -11.82 5.95
C PRO A 339 -12.11 -11.78 6.17
N ILE A 340 -12.60 -10.69 6.74
CA ILE A 340 -14.04 -10.43 6.83
C ILE A 340 -14.57 -10.12 5.44
N ALA A 341 -15.76 -10.64 5.13
CA ALA A 341 -16.45 -10.28 3.91
C ALA A 341 -16.93 -8.82 3.98
N PRO A 342 -16.77 -8.02 2.91
CA PRO A 342 -17.20 -6.63 2.88
C PRO A 342 -18.69 -6.56 3.21
N PHE A 343 -19.08 -5.51 3.92
CA PHE A 343 -20.47 -5.30 4.28
C PHE A 343 -21.28 -4.74 3.10
N ASP A 344 -22.54 -5.17 3.00
CA ASP A 344 -23.44 -4.74 1.93
C ASP A 344 -24.00 -3.35 2.24
N GLU A 345 -24.10 -2.48 1.24
CA GLU A 345 -24.74 -1.17 1.40
C GLU A 345 -26.26 -1.33 1.54
N VAL A 346 -26.84 -0.66 2.52
CA VAL A 346 -28.28 -0.63 2.70
C VAL A 346 -28.86 0.50 1.84
N THR A 347 -29.45 0.14 0.69
CA THR A 347 -30.13 1.11 -0.17
C THR A 347 -31.40 1.64 0.50
N SER A 348 -31.67 2.94 0.33
CA SER A 348 -32.81 3.69 0.88
C SER A 348 -34.19 3.06 0.58
N SER A 349 -34.28 2.20 -0.44
CA SER A 349 -35.48 1.45 -0.81
C SER A 349 -35.90 0.38 0.22
N HIS A 350 -34.96 -0.18 0.98
CA HIS A 350 -35.26 -1.12 2.09
C HIS A 350 -35.69 -0.40 3.38
N LEU A 351 -35.50 0.92 3.47
CA LEU A 351 -35.81 1.72 4.65
C LEU A 351 -37.28 2.18 4.75
N ASN A 352 -38.03 2.14 3.64
CA ASN A 352 -39.43 2.57 3.61
C ASN A 352 -40.43 1.43 3.91
N ASN A 353 -39.95 0.24 4.28
CA ASN A 353 -40.83 -0.89 4.56
C ASN A 353 -41.23 -0.90 6.05
N PRO A 354 -42.49 -0.57 6.42
CA PRO A 354 -42.91 -0.40 7.81
C PRO A 354 -42.84 -1.69 8.67
N ASN A 355 -42.61 -2.85 8.04
CA ASN A 355 -42.41 -4.13 8.71
C ASN A 355 -40.95 -4.46 9.06
N CYS A 356 -39.97 -3.67 8.62
CA CYS A 356 -38.58 -3.82 9.06
C CYS A 356 -38.35 -2.97 10.30
N LYS A 357 -38.29 -3.61 11.47
CA LYS A 357 -37.71 -3.01 12.69
C LYS A 357 -36.21 -2.82 12.45
N LEU A 358 -35.83 -1.80 11.67
CA LEU A 358 -34.43 -1.42 11.53
C LEU A 358 -33.91 -1.12 12.94
N GLN A 359 -32.81 -1.75 13.33
CA GLN A 359 -32.09 -1.28 14.51
C GLN A 359 -31.61 0.12 14.16
N ARG A 360 -32.21 1.14 14.81
CA ARG A 360 -31.91 2.55 14.57
C ARG A 360 -30.47 2.92 14.95
N ASN A 361 -29.79 2.03 15.66
CA ASN A 361 -28.48 2.27 16.22
C ASN A 361 -27.47 1.30 15.61
N CYS A 362 -26.27 1.80 15.37
CA CYS A 362 -25.11 1.00 15.00
C CYS A 362 -24.84 -0.06 16.07
N PHE A 363 -24.64 -1.32 15.68
CA PHE A 363 -24.33 -2.38 16.64
C PHE A 363 -22.98 -2.17 17.34
N GLY A 364 -22.01 -1.52 16.69
CA GLY A 364 -20.69 -1.24 17.22
C GLY A 364 -20.66 -0.06 18.20
N CYS A 365 -20.96 1.14 17.71
CA CYS A 365 -20.85 2.38 18.50
C CYS A 365 -22.16 2.84 19.15
N GLN A 366 -23.29 2.17 18.89
CA GLN A 366 -24.63 2.53 19.39
C GLN A 366 -25.16 3.91 18.95
N GLN A 367 -24.44 4.62 18.07
CA GLN A 367 -24.90 5.87 17.49
C GLN A 367 -26.11 5.65 16.57
N SER A 368 -26.99 6.65 16.49
CA SER A 368 -28.13 6.66 15.58
C SER A 368 -27.65 6.64 14.13
N LEU A 369 -28.20 5.74 13.32
CA LEU A 369 -27.96 5.65 11.87
C LEU A 369 -28.90 6.59 11.07
N LEU A 370 -29.65 7.43 11.76
CA LEU A 370 -30.57 8.41 11.19
C LEU A 370 -29.94 9.81 11.25
N ASP A 371 -29.94 10.51 10.13
CA ASP A 371 -29.52 11.91 10.05
C ASP A 371 -30.59 12.85 10.64
N PRO A 372 -30.21 14.08 11.07
CA PRO A 372 -31.16 15.09 11.53
C PRO A 372 -32.18 15.38 10.41
N GLY A 373 -33.44 14.96 10.62
CA GLY A 373 -34.49 14.95 9.60
C GLY A 373 -35.10 13.57 9.31
N ASN A 374 -34.72 12.52 10.05
CA ASN A 374 -35.28 11.17 9.96
C ASN A 374 -35.05 10.51 8.59
N LYS A 375 -34.04 10.99 7.85
CA LYS A 375 -33.56 10.37 6.61
C LYS A 375 -32.59 9.24 6.95
N PRO A 376 -32.58 8.14 6.17
CA PRO A 376 -31.53 7.13 6.28
C PRO A 376 -30.16 7.76 6.10
N GLY A 377 -29.31 7.70 7.11
CA GLY A 377 -27.87 7.88 6.91
C GLY A 377 -27.29 6.66 6.20
N PRO A 378 -26.10 6.78 5.59
CA PRO A 378 -25.44 5.66 4.94
C PRO A 378 -25.08 4.59 5.98
N ALA A 379 -25.72 3.42 5.86
CA ALA A 379 -25.51 2.27 6.73
C ALA A 379 -25.06 1.04 5.93
N VAL A 380 -24.31 0.17 6.60
CA VAL A 380 -23.86 -1.10 6.03
C VAL A 380 -24.36 -2.27 6.85
N VAL A 381 -24.55 -3.42 6.21
CA VAL A 381 -25.02 -4.65 6.85
C VAL A 381 -24.04 -5.78 6.63
N CYS A 382 -23.71 -6.49 7.69
CA CYS A 382 -22.86 -7.67 7.58
C CYS A 382 -23.63 -8.83 6.91
N PRO A 383 -23.10 -9.50 5.87
CA PRO A 383 -23.81 -10.56 5.16
C PRO A 383 -24.07 -11.80 6.02
N LYS A 384 -23.24 -12.04 7.06
CA LYS A 384 -23.33 -13.22 7.95
C LYS A 384 -24.29 -13.00 9.12
N CYS A 385 -24.05 -11.99 9.95
CA CYS A 385 -24.86 -11.74 11.16
C CYS A 385 -26.08 -10.85 10.92
N LYS A 386 -26.19 -10.23 9.74
CA LYS A 386 -27.27 -9.30 9.36
C LYS A 386 -27.46 -8.12 10.34
N ARG A 387 -26.40 -7.74 11.08
CA ARG A 387 -26.36 -6.55 11.94
C ARG A 387 -25.93 -5.32 11.15
N TYR A 388 -26.42 -4.16 11.59
CA TYR A 388 -26.17 -2.85 10.96
C TYR A 388 -25.00 -2.13 11.63
N PHE A 389 -24.16 -1.49 10.81
CA PHE A 389 -23.03 -0.68 11.26
C PHE A 389 -23.01 0.68 10.52
N CYS A 390 -22.46 1.71 11.17
CA CYS A 390 -22.12 2.97 10.52
C CYS A 390 -20.82 2.83 9.70
N LEU A 391 -20.54 3.82 8.84
CA LEU A 391 -19.35 3.80 7.98
C LEU A 391 -18.02 3.81 8.76
N ASP A 392 -17.96 4.52 9.89
CA ASP A 392 -16.75 4.54 10.72
C ASP A 392 -16.49 3.18 11.39
N CYS A 393 -17.56 2.52 11.84
CA CYS A 393 -17.47 1.16 12.35
C CYS A 393 -17.08 0.17 11.25
N ASP A 394 -17.56 0.37 10.02
CA ASP A 394 -17.17 -0.44 8.86
C ASP A 394 -15.65 -0.35 8.62
N ILE A 395 -15.10 0.87 8.58
CA ILE A 395 -13.66 1.11 8.43
C ILE A 395 -12.89 0.46 9.58
N TYR A 396 -13.29 0.74 10.82
CA TYR A 396 -12.59 0.21 11.99
C TYR A 396 -12.61 -1.33 12.03
N ILE A 397 -13.73 -1.96 11.67
CA ILE A 397 -13.86 -3.42 11.63
C ILE A 397 -12.91 -4.02 10.59
N HIS A 398 -12.81 -3.42 9.40
CA HIS A 398 -12.01 -3.96 8.30
C HIS A 398 -10.53 -3.58 8.35
N GLU A 399 -10.15 -2.45 8.96
CA GLU A 399 -8.76 -1.98 9.05
C GLU A 399 -8.06 -2.36 10.35
N SER A 400 -8.76 -2.32 11.49
CA SER A 400 -8.13 -2.46 12.82
C SER A 400 -8.55 -3.73 13.54
N LEU A 401 -9.85 -4.01 13.61
CA LEU A 401 -10.36 -5.10 14.45
C LEU A 401 -10.25 -6.48 13.78
N HIS A 402 -10.41 -6.50 12.45
CA HIS A 402 -10.42 -7.68 11.58
C HIS A 402 -11.39 -8.80 12.00
N ASN A 403 -12.32 -8.50 12.91
CA ASN A 403 -13.39 -9.39 13.34
C ASN A 403 -14.71 -8.62 13.39
N CYS A 404 -15.81 -9.24 12.98
CA CYS A 404 -17.13 -8.63 13.07
C CYS A 404 -17.71 -8.89 14.48
N PRO A 405 -17.95 -7.85 15.30
CA PRO A 405 -18.47 -8.02 16.67
C PRO A 405 -19.81 -8.77 16.72
N GLY A 406 -20.65 -8.56 15.70
CA GLY A 406 -21.93 -9.24 15.59
C GLY A 406 -21.78 -10.74 15.34
N CYS A 407 -20.80 -11.16 14.55
CA CYS A 407 -20.55 -12.58 14.29
C CYS A 407 -19.98 -13.29 15.52
N ASP A 408 -19.09 -12.64 16.26
CA ASP A 408 -18.54 -13.21 17.49
C ASP A 408 -19.56 -13.28 18.63
N SER A 409 -20.47 -12.31 18.71
CA SER A 409 -21.58 -12.32 19.68
C SER A 409 -22.63 -13.39 19.37
N LEU A 410 -22.79 -13.73 18.08
CA LEU A 410 -23.70 -14.77 17.60
C LEU A 410 -23.02 -16.14 17.49
N ARG A 411 -21.87 -16.37 18.16
CA ARG A 411 -21.33 -17.72 18.32
C ARG A 411 -22.38 -18.56 19.07
N HIS A 412 -23.28 -19.14 18.30
CA HIS A 412 -24.13 -20.22 18.71
C HIS A 412 -23.24 -21.32 19.28
N SER A 413 -23.71 -21.83 20.41
CA SER A 413 -23.36 -23.09 21.04
C SER A 413 -23.14 -24.21 20.03
#